data_AF-A0A959YZW3-F1
#
_entry.id   AF-A0A959YZW3-F1
#
_cell.length_a   1.000
_cell.length_b   1.000
_cell.length_c   1.000
_cell.angle_alpha   90.00
_cell.angle_beta   90.00
_cell.angle_gamma   90.00
#
_symmetry.space_group_name_H-M   'P 1'
#
loop_
_entity.id
_entity.type
_entity.pdbx_description
1 polymer ?
#
loop_
_entity_poly.entity_id
_entity_poly.type
_entity_poly.pdbx_seq_one_letter_code
_entity_poly.pdbx_strand_id
1 'polypeptide(L)'
;LLDTARAIMEQAKKDGVQLHLPTDAVVADAFSATANTDTAQADQVPDGWMALDIGPESIKAFREVVLKSRTLLWNGPMGVFEMEPFQQGTIAVAQAVAEATDQGAYSLVGGGDSVAAVNQFGLADRISYVSTGGGAMLEYLEGKELPGIAAIRD
;
A
#
# COMPACT_ATOMS: atom_id res chain seq x y z
N LEU A 1 -11.10 -15.98 5.41
CA LEU A 1 -10.58 -14.82 4.66
C LEU A 1 -10.99 -14.84 3.18
N LEU A 2 -10.94 -15.98 2.48
CA LEU A 2 -11.33 -16.05 1.06
C LEU A 2 -12.76 -15.58 0.78
N ASP A 3 -13.73 -15.96 1.61
CA ASP A 3 -15.13 -15.52 1.41
C ASP A 3 -15.29 -14.01 1.61
N THR A 4 -14.58 -13.45 2.60
CA THR A 4 -14.52 -12.00 2.83
C THR A 4 -13.91 -11.28 1.62
N ALA A 5 -12.80 -11.78 1.07
CA ALA A 5 -12.16 -11.19 -0.11
C ALA A 5 -13.11 -11.20 -1.33
N ARG A 6 -13.80 -12.32 -1.57
CA ARG A 6 -14.81 -12.42 -2.64
C ARG A 6 -15.94 -11.41 -2.45
N ALA A 7 -16.47 -11.31 -1.23
CA ALA A 7 -17.53 -10.34 -0.92
C ALA A 7 -17.08 -8.88 -1.16
N ILE A 8 -15.84 -8.53 -0.81
CA ILE A 8 -15.26 -7.21 -1.08
C ILE A 8 -15.16 -6.95 -2.59
N MET A 9 -14.65 -7.92 -3.36
CA MET A 9 -14.54 -7.80 -4.82
C MET A 9 -15.91 -7.61 -5.49
N GLU A 10 -16.92 -8.36 -5.05
CA GLU A 10 -18.29 -8.21 -5.54
C GLU A 10 -18.87 -6.83 -5.19
N GLN A 11 -18.65 -6.35 -3.98
CA GLN A 11 -19.14 -5.05 -3.54
C GLN A 11 -18.46 -3.91 -4.32
N ALA A 12 -17.12 -3.95 -4.46
CA ALA A 12 -16.37 -2.99 -5.27
C ALA A 12 -16.92 -2.89 -6.70
N LYS A 13 -17.24 -4.03 -7.32
CA LYS A 13 -17.85 -4.06 -8.66
C LYS A 13 -19.24 -3.40 -8.69
N LYS A 14 -20.08 -3.64 -7.67
CA LYS A 14 -21.42 -3.02 -7.57
C LYS A 14 -21.34 -1.50 -7.43
N ASP A 15 -20.34 -1.03 -6.68
CA ASP A 15 -20.15 0.40 -6.39
C ASP A 15 -19.36 1.13 -7.48
N GLY A 16 -18.95 0.43 -8.54
CA GLY A 16 -18.14 1.00 -9.62
C GLY A 16 -16.69 1.31 -9.22
N VAL A 17 -16.22 0.74 -8.11
CA VAL A 17 -14.84 0.87 -7.62
C VAL A 17 -13.92 -0.05 -8.43
N GLN A 18 -12.86 0.53 -8.98
CA GLN A 18 -11.81 -0.24 -9.67
C GLN A 18 -10.84 -0.81 -8.64
N LEU A 19 -10.80 -2.14 -8.54
CA LEU A 19 -9.86 -2.84 -7.69
C LEU A 19 -8.62 -3.23 -8.50
N HIS A 20 -7.47 -2.66 -8.13
CA HIS A 20 -6.18 -2.99 -8.73
C HIS A 20 -5.45 -4.00 -7.84
N LEU A 21 -5.22 -5.20 -8.36
CA LEU A 21 -4.46 -6.27 -7.69
C LEU A 21 -3.13 -6.48 -8.42
N PRO A 22 -2.06 -6.89 -7.72
CA PRO A 22 -0.80 -7.26 -8.38
C PRO A 22 -1.00 -8.40 -9.37
N THR A 23 -0.38 -8.30 -10.54
CA THR A 23 -0.36 -9.34 -11.57
C THR A 23 0.91 -10.19 -11.51
N ASP A 24 1.95 -9.68 -10.88
CA ASP A 24 3.25 -10.31 -10.69
C ASP A 24 3.82 -9.95 -9.31
N ALA A 25 4.76 -10.77 -8.85
CA ALA A 25 5.37 -10.65 -7.53
C ALA A 25 6.86 -10.98 -7.57
N VAL A 26 7.62 -10.33 -6.70
CA VAL A 26 8.94 -10.80 -6.29
C VAL A 26 8.73 -11.94 -5.31
N VAL A 27 9.24 -13.12 -5.65
CA VAL A 27 9.08 -14.34 -4.87
C VAL A 27 10.41 -14.76 -4.27
N ALA A 28 10.35 -15.43 -3.12
CA ALA A 28 11.52 -15.98 -2.43
C ALA A 28 11.28 -17.40 -1.91
N ASP A 29 12.34 -18.19 -1.80
CA ASP A 29 12.31 -19.55 -1.23
C ASP A 29 12.33 -19.59 0.30
N ALA A 30 12.53 -18.43 0.95
CA ALA A 30 12.46 -18.26 2.40
C ALA A 30 12.09 -16.82 2.77
N PHE A 31 11.51 -16.65 3.96
CA PHE A 31 11.28 -15.33 4.56
C PHE A 31 12.58 -14.78 5.16
N SER A 32 13.51 -14.35 4.30
CA SER A 32 14.83 -13.86 4.70
C SER A 32 15.38 -12.86 3.68
N ALA A 33 16.12 -11.86 4.16
CA ALA A 33 16.87 -10.93 3.30
C ALA A 33 17.99 -11.60 2.48
N THR A 34 18.32 -12.86 2.78
CA THR A 34 19.33 -13.65 2.05
C THR A 34 18.73 -14.83 1.27
N ALA A 35 17.40 -14.87 1.11
CA ALA A 35 16.74 -15.90 0.34
C ALA A 35 17.10 -15.81 -1.15
N ASN A 36 16.94 -16.92 -1.88
CA ASN A 36 16.96 -16.83 -3.34
C ASN A 36 15.69 -16.13 -3.79
N THR A 37 15.82 -15.21 -4.76
CA THR A 37 14.70 -14.43 -5.28
C THR A 37 14.52 -14.64 -6.78
N ASP A 38 13.28 -14.51 -7.22
CA ASP A 38 12.89 -14.51 -8.63
C ASP A 38 11.60 -13.70 -8.79
N THR A 39 11.06 -13.63 -10.00
CA THR A 39 9.79 -13.00 -10.32
C THR A 39 8.81 -14.04 -10.87
N ALA A 40 7.57 -14.01 -10.41
CA ALA A 40 6.52 -14.89 -10.92
C ALA A 40 5.23 -14.10 -11.18
N GLN A 41 4.37 -14.64 -12.06
CA GLN A 41 2.99 -14.16 -12.13
C GLN A 41 2.28 -14.49 -10.80
N ALA A 42 1.36 -13.64 -10.39
CA ALA A 42 0.68 -13.78 -9.09
C ALA A 42 -0.11 -15.08 -8.95
N ASP A 43 -0.51 -15.70 -10.06
CA ASP A 43 -1.21 -16.99 -10.13
C ASP A 43 -0.27 -18.19 -10.41
N GLN A 44 1.05 -17.96 -10.50
CA GLN A 44 2.06 -18.97 -10.86
C GLN A 44 3.25 -18.97 -9.89
N VAL A 45 3.02 -18.62 -8.61
CA VAL A 45 4.05 -18.74 -7.59
C VAL A 45 4.40 -20.23 -7.38
N PRO A 46 5.66 -20.65 -7.52
CA PRO A 46 6.05 -22.05 -7.36
C PRO A 46 5.83 -22.57 -5.92
N ASP A 47 5.58 -23.87 -5.79
CA ASP A 47 5.50 -24.52 -4.48
C ASP A 47 6.80 -24.32 -3.69
N GLY A 48 6.67 -23.96 -2.41
CA GLY A 48 7.80 -23.65 -1.52
C GLY A 48 8.34 -22.23 -1.65
N TRP A 49 7.82 -21.43 -2.59
CA TRP A 49 8.13 -20.01 -2.71
C TRP A 49 7.00 -19.15 -2.13
N MET A 50 7.32 -17.91 -1.77
CA MET A 50 6.38 -16.92 -1.25
C MET A 50 6.57 -15.57 -1.91
N ALA A 51 5.47 -14.90 -2.24
CA ALA A 51 5.47 -13.53 -2.73
C ALA A 51 5.72 -12.56 -1.56
N LEU A 52 6.79 -11.77 -1.64
CA LEU A 52 7.23 -10.87 -0.58
C LEU A 52 7.26 -9.40 -0.99
N ASP A 53 7.13 -9.10 -2.29
CA ASP A 53 6.93 -7.75 -2.83
C ASP A 53 6.15 -7.82 -4.16
N ILE A 54 5.60 -6.70 -4.60
CA ILE A 54 4.96 -6.60 -5.91
C ILE A 54 6.00 -6.61 -7.03
N GLY A 55 5.68 -7.25 -8.15
CA GLY A 55 6.56 -7.34 -9.30
C GLY A 55 6.60 -6.06 -10.16
N PRO A 56 7.53 -6.00 -11.13
CA PRO A 56 7.73 -4.83 -11.99
C PRO A 56 6.49 -4.42 -12.80
N GLU A 57 5.66 -5.36 -13.26
CA GLU A 57 4.46 -5.01 -14.03
C GLU A 57 3.39 -4.38 -13.14
N SER A 58 3.23 -4.91 -11.92
CA SER A 58 2.34 -4.37 -10.89
C SER A 58 2.77 -2.99 -10.45
N ILE A 59 4.09 -2.77 -10.26
CA ILE A 59 4.65 -1.45 -9.95
C ILE A 59 4.26 -0.43 -11.02
N LYS A 60 4.42 -0.79 -12.29
CA LYS A 60 4.08 0.10 -13.41
C LYS A 60 2.58 0.43 -13.42
N ALA A 61 1.73 -0.59 -13.30
CA ALA A 61 0.29 -0.42 -13.29
C ALA A 61 -0.19 0.46 -12.12
N PHE A 62 0.35 0.23 -10.91
CA PHE A 62 -0.05 0.99 -9.72
C PHE A 62 0.44 2.44 -9.81
N ARG A 63 1.66 2.67 -10.29
CA ARG A 63 2.18 4.02 -10.52
C ARG A 63 1.28 4.83 -11.44
N GLU A 64 0.80 4.24 -12.54
CA GLU A 64 -0.13 4.94 -13.45
C GLU A 64 -1.44 5.35 -12.76
N VAL A 65 -1.99 4.51 -11.89
CA VAL A 65 -3.22 4.81 -11.13
C VAL A 65 -2.98 5.91 -10.10
N VAL A 66 -1.87 5.82 -9.38
CA VAL A 66 -1.48 6.82 -8.35
C VAL A 66 -1.33 8.20 -8.98
N LEU A 67 -0.61 8.32 -10.10
CA LEU A 67 -0.38 9.61 -10.78
C LEU A 67 -1.66 10.21 -11.40
N LYS A 68 -2.69 9.40 -11.66
CA LYS A 68 -4.00 9.88 -12.14
C LYS A 68 -4.93 10.34 -11.01
N SER A 69 -4.56 10.08 -9.75
CA SER A 69 -5.40 10.35 -8.59
C SER A 69 -5.21 11.76 -8.05
N ARG A 70 -6.30 12.42 -7.64
CA ARG A 70 -6.25 13.76 -7.02
C ARG A 70 -6.20 13.74 -5.50
N THR A 71 -6.64 12.65 -4.90
CA THR A 71 -6.60 12.42 -3.46
C THR A 71 -6.15 10.99 -3.24
N LEU A 72 -5.14 10.83 -2.41
CA LEU A 72 -4.47 9.56 -2.15
C LEU A 72 -4.52 9.30 -0.65
N LEU A 73 -5.05 8.14 -0.26
CA LEU A 73 -4.91 7.57 1.07
C LEU A 73 -4.01 6.35 0.94
N TRP A 74 -2.82 6.39 1.56
CA TRP A 74 -1.91 5.26 1.57
C TRP A 74 -1.77 4.67 2.97
N ASN A 75 -2.08 3.38 3.09
CA ASN A 75 -2.01 2.61 4.32
C ASN A 75 -1.60 1.16 4.01
N GLY A 76 -0.39 0.79 4.41
CA GLY A 76 0.25 -0.51 4.18
C GLY A 76 1.35 -0.45 3.10
N PRO A 77 2.56 -0.96 3.37
CA PRO A 77 3.60 -1.14 2.35
C PRO A 77 3.18 -2.20 1.32
N MET A 78 3.90 -2.27 0.19
CA MET A 78 3.59 -3.22 -0.89
C MET A 78 4.28 -4.58 -0.73
N GLY A 79 5.28 -4.64 0.14
CA GLY A 79 6.11 -5.80 0.41
C GLY A 79 6.78 -5.69 1.78
N VAL A 80 7.67 -6.64 2.08
CA VAL A 80 8.46 -6.70 3.31
C VAL A 80 9.62 -5.69 3.22
N PHE A 81 9.30 -4.40 3.24
CA PHE A 81 10.22 -3.32 2.91
C PHE A 81 11.40 -3.16 3.87
N GLU A 82 11.35 -3.82 5.02
CA GLU A 82 12.46 -3.92 5.97
C GLU A 82 13.61 -4.79 5.44
N MET A 83 13.36 -5.59 4.40
CA MET A 83 14.35 -6.42 3.72
C MET A 83 14.66 -5.87 2.34
N GLU A 84 15.93 -5.58 2.07
CA GLU A 84 16.39 -4.96 0.81
C GLU A 84 15.89 -5.67 -0.48
N PRO A 85 15.80 -7.01 -0.56
CA PRO A 85 15.25 -7.67 -1.74
C PRO A 85 13.76 -7.44 -1.99
N PHE A 86 13.00 -6.97 -0.99
CA PHE A 86 11.52 -6.92 -0.98
C PHE A 86 10.96 -5.52 -0.71
N GLN A 87 11.78 -4.47 -0.89
CA GLN A 87 11.38 -3.08 -0.63
C GLN A 87 11.03 -2.28 -1.89
N GLN A 88 11.34 -2.80 -3.08
CA GLN A 88 11.29 -2.03 -4.32
C GLN A 88 9.87 -1.57 -4.69
N GLY A 89 8.87 -2.42 -4.49
CA GLY A 89 7.47 -2.08 -4.71
C GLY A 89 6.99 -0.98 -3.77
N THR A 90 7.39 -1.06 -2.49
CA THR A 90 7.08 -0.03 -1.49
C THR A 90 7.73 1.31 -1.85
N ILE A 91 9.02 1.30 -2.23
CA ILE A 91 9.73 2.50 -2.70
C ILE A 91 9.03 3.11 -3.90
N ALA A 92 8.69 2.29 -4.90
CA ALA A 92 8.10 2.77 -6.14
C ALA A 92 6.73 3.43 -5.93
N VAL A 93 5.89 2.83 -5.07
CA VAL A 93 4.59 3.41 -4.72
C VAL A 93 4.76 4.68 -3.88
N ALA A 94 5.68 4.68 -2.89
CA ALA A 94 5.97 5.88 -2.10
C ALA A 94 6.42 7.06 -2.97
N GLN A 95 7.31 6.79 -3.94
CA GLN A 95 7.79 7.78 -4.90
C GLN A 95 6.66 8.27 -5.81
N ALA A 96 5.78 7.38 -6.28
CA ALA A 96 4.63 7.77 -7.09
C ALA A 96 3.65 8.66 -6.31
N VAL A 97 3.42 8.39 -5.03
CA VAL A 97 2.57 9.23 -4.16
C VAL A 97 3.20 10.60 -3.95
N ALA A 98 4.50 10.67 -3.65
CA ALA A 98 5.22 11.94 -3.51
C ALA A 98 5.18 12.76 -4.81
N GLU A 99 5.39 12.11 -5.96
CA GLU A 99 5.31 12.76 -7.26
C GLU A 99 3.90 13.26 -7.60
N ALA A 100 2.85 12.48 -7.33
CA ALA A 100 1.48 12.93 -7.50
C ALA A 100 1.19 14.16 -6.62
N THR A 101 1.76 14.20 -5.41
CA THR A 101 1.65 15.33 -4.48
C THR A 101 2.32 16.58 -5.03
N ASP A 102 3.53 16.45 -5.55
CA ASP A 102 4.24 17.56 -6.21
C ASP A 102 3.48 18.07 -7.44
N GLN A 103 2.69 17.21 -8.10
CA GLN A 103 1.80 17.57 -9.21
C GLN A 103 0.43 18.14 -8.75
N GLY A 104 0.21 18.30 -7.44
CA GLY A 104 -0.96 18.94 -6.86
C GLY A 104 -2.05 17.99 -6.35
N ALA A 105 -1.80 16.68 -6.28
CA ALA A 105 -2.66 15.76 -5.54
C ALA A 105 -2.54 15.98 -4.03
N TYR A 106 -3.60 15.68 -3.28
CA TYR A 106 -3.54 15.61 -1.82
C TYR A 106 -3.19 14.19 -1.39
N SER A 107 -2.07 14.00 -0.69
CA SER A 107 -1.66 12.69 -0.16
C SER A 107 -1.74 12.62 1.35
N LEU A 108 -2.41 11.58 1.83
CA LEU A 108 -2.53 11.25 3.23
C LEU A 108 -1.94 9.86 3.46
N VAL A 109 -0.85 9.80 4.21
CA VAL A 109 -0.17 8.56 4.59
C VAL A 109 -0.51 8.27 6.04
N GLY A 110 -1.02 7.07 6.32
CA GLY A 110 -1.28 6.62 7.68
C GLY A 110 -0.96 5.15 7.88
N GLY A 111 -1.07 4.71 9.13
CA GLY A 111 -0.53 3.41 9.57
C GLY A 111 0.96 3.52 9.90
N GLY A 112 1.40 2.80 10.94
CA GLY A 112 2.79 2.88 11.43
C GLY A 112 3.81 2.51 10.35
N ASP A 113 3.53 1.46 9.58
CA ASP A 113 4.47 0.92 8.60
C ASP A 113 4.62 1.81 7.36
N SER A 114 3.52 2.39 6.85
CA SER A 114 3.62 3.34 5.73
C SER A 114 4.32 4.64 6.15
N VAL A 115 4.11 5.10 7.38
CA VAL A 115 4.84 6.25 7.94
C VAL A 115 6.33 5.92 8.08
N ALA A 116 6.67 4.70 8.53
CA ALA A 116 8.05 4.24 8.60
C ALA A 116 8.69 4.20 7.20
N ALA A 117 7.99 3.68 6.19
CA ALA A 117 8.46 3.62 4.81
C ALA A 117 8.76 5.02 4.23
N VAL A 118 7.85 5.99 4.33
CA VAL A 118 8.10 7.35 3.81
C VAL A 118 9.28 8.04 4.50
N ASN A 119 9.47 7.79 5.80
CA ASN A 119 10.60 8.33 6.55
C ASN A 119 11.92 7.67 6.14
N GLN A 120 11.94 6.34 6.02
CA GLN A 120 13.11 5.57 5.58
C GLN A 120 13.61 6.02 4.21
N PHE A 121 12.70 6.36 3.30
CA PHE A 121 13.03 6.80 1.94
C PHE A 121 13.17 8.33 1.79
N GLY A 122 13.09 9.10 2.88
CA GLY A 122 13.27 10.55 2.86
C GLY A 122 12.20 11.31 2.07
N LEU A 123 10.97 10.79 2.04
CA LEU A 123 9.86 11.34 1.27
C LEU A 123 8.82 12.10 2.10
N ALA A 124 8.95 12.11 3.43
CA ALA A 124 7.95 12.68 4.34
C ALA A 124 7.59 14.15 4.00
N ASP A 125 8.57 14.98 3.64
CA ASP A 125 8.37 16.39 3.28
C ASP A 125 7.63 16.58 1.94
N ARG A 126 7.47 15.51 1.16
CA ARG A 126 6.77 15.49 -0.12
C ARG A 126 5.38 14.84 -0.03
N ILE A 127 4.87 14.65 1.19
CA ILE A 127 3.54 14.12 1.48
C ILE A 127 2.69 15.24 2.11
N SER A 128 1.42 15.37 1.73
CA SER A 128 0.57 16.46 2.24
C SER A 128 0.24 16.30 3.72
N TYR A 129 0.02 15.05 4.18
CA TYR A 129 -0.22 14.75 5.58
C TYR A 129 0.30 13.36 5.97
N VAL A 130 1.14 13.32 6.99
CA VAL A 130 1.65 12.09 7.61
C VAL A 130 0.95 11.93 8.96
N SER A 131 0.06 10.93 9.06
CA SER A 131 -0.74 10.70 10.26
C SER A 131 0.06 9.99 11.35
N THR A 132 0.03 10.53 12.56
CA THR A 132 0.52 9.87 13.78
C THR A 132 -0.58 9.10 14.52
N GLY A 133 -1.83 9.15 14.01
CA GLY A 133 -2.98 8.51 14.65
C GLY A 133 -3.04 6.99 14.47
N GLY A 134 -2.19 6.41 13.62
CA GLY A 134 -2.13 4.97 13.39
C GLY A 134 -3.51 4.37 13.10
N GLY A 135 -3.90 3.38 13.91
CA GLY A 135 -5.21 2.72 13.80
C GLY A 135 -6.40 3.65 14.02
N ALA A 136 -6.29 4.69 14.85
CA ALA A 136 -7.39 5.62 15.10
C ALA A 136 -7.81 6.38 13.83
N MET A 137 -6.85 6.71 12.96
CA MET A 137 -7.14 7.33 11.67
C MET A 137 -7.99 6.42 10.78
N LEU A 138 -7.68 5.12 10.74
CA LEU A 138 -8.40 4.16 9.95
C LEU A 138 -9.80 3.91 10.51
N GLU A 139 -9.92 3.76 11.83
CA GLU A 139 -11.22 3.63 12.49
C GLU A 139 -12.14 4.84 12.20
N TYR A 140 -11.58 6.04 12.21
CA TYR A 140 -12.32 7.24 11.83
C TYR A 140 -12.79 7.21 10.36
N LEU A 141 -11.94 6.75 9.44
CA LEU A 141 -12.27 6.60 8.02
C LEU A 141 -13.24 5.45 7.73
N GLU A 142 -13.23 4.41 8.57
CA GLU A 142 -14.24 3.35 8.60
C GLU A 142 -15.62 3.87 9.08
N GLY A 143 -15.71 5.13 9.49
CA GLY A 143 -16.94 5.76 9.97
C GLY A 143 -17.25 5.46 11.44
N LYS A 144 -16.29 4.93 12.21
CA LYS A 144 -16.47 4.69 13.64
C LYS A 144 -16.41 6.01 14.41
N GLU A 145 -17.21 6.07 15.47
CA GLU A 145 -17.11 7.16 16.43
C GLU A 145 -15.91 6.93 17.34
N LEU A 146 -14.94 7.85 17.28
CA LEU A 146 -13.80 7.81 18.19
C LEU A 146 -14.18 8.49 19.51
N PRO A 147 -14.10 7.80 20.67
CA PRO A 147 -14.52 8.37 21.95
C PRO A 147 -13.86 9.70 22.30
N GLY A 148 -12.57 9.85 21.99
CA GLY A 148 -11.83 11.08 22.22
C GLY A 148 -12.27 12.26 21.35
N ILE A 149 -12.77 11.99 20.13
CA ILE A 149 -13.33 13.02 19.25
C ILE A 149 -14.77 13.34 19.66
N ALA A 150 -15.57 12.33 20.00
CA ALA A 150 -16.95 12.51 20.45
C ALA A 150 -17.04 13.40 21.69
N ALA A 151 -16.10 13.24 22.63
CA ALA A 151 -16.06 14.03 23.86
C ALA A 151 -15.82 15.54 23.65
N ILE A 152 -15.32 15.96 22.48
CA ILE A 152 -15.01 17.37 22.16
C ILE A 152 -15.85 17.93 21.00
N ARG A 153 -16.75 17.12 20.43
CA ARG A 153 -17.69 17.57 19.39
C ARG A 153 -18.91 18.21 20.06
N ASP A 154 -19.29 19.37 19.53
CA ASP A 154 -20.49 20.11 19.92
C ASP A 154 -21.79 19.36 19.54
#